data_AF-A0AAW7WD60-F1
#
_entry.id   AF-A0AAW7WD60-F1
#
_cell.length_a   1.000
_cell.length_b   1.000
_cell.length_c   1.000
_cell.angle_alpha   90.00
_cell.angle_beta   90.00
_cell.angle_gamma   90.00
#
_symmetry.space_group_name_H-M   'P 1'
#
loop_
_entity.id
_entity.type
_entity.pdbx_description
1 polymer ?
#
loop_
_entity_poly.entity_id
_entity_poly.type
_entity_poly.pdbx_seq_one_letter_code
_entity_poly.pdbx_strand_id
1 'polypeptide(L)' 'MPDQPLVDSLVQQGLALAATAGGELERSCWMVVHEHHHGVKPTEYDIREIDEDLYLAVLQAAKQA' A
#
# COMPACT_ATOMS: atom_id res chain seq x y z
N MET A 1 -11.94 5.53 10.16
CA MET A 1 -10.95 6.32 9.41
C MET A 1 -9.57 5.85 9.83
N PRO A 2 -8.72 5.43 8.89
CA PRO A 2 -7.36 4.99 9.20
C PRO A 2 -6.52 6.13 9.78
N ASP A 3 -5.52 5.76 10.57
CA ASP A 3 -4.66 6.71 11.27
C ASP A 3 -3.77 7.49 10.28
N GLN A 4 -3.81 8.82 10.32
CA GLN A 4 -3.17 9.65 9.30
C GLN A 4 -1.65 9.47 9.22
N PRO A 5 -0.89 9.40 10.33
CA PRO A 5 0.54 9.14 10.28
C PRO A 5 0.88 7.77 9.68
N LEU A 6 0.01 6.78 9.88
CA LEU A 6 0.16 5.47 9.25
C LEU A 6 -0.07 5.57 7.74
N VAL A 7 -1.14 6.24 7.31
CA VAL A 7 -1.44 6.48 5.89
C VAL A 7 -0.26 7.17 5.22
N ASP A 8 0.26 8.25 5.80
CA ASP A 8 1.39 8.99 5.24
C ASP A 8 2.64 8.11 5.12
N SER A 9 2.93 7.29 6.14
CA SER A 9 4.05 6.34 6.11
C SER A 9 3.90 5.32 4.98
N LEU A 10 2.71 4.74 4.80
CA LEU A 10 2.45 3.75 3.75
C LEU A 10 2.43 4.38 2.35
N VAL A 11 1.99 5.63 2.22
CA VAL A 11 2.08 6.38 0.96
C VAL A 11 3.54 6.53 0.52
N GLN A 12 4.43 6.95 1.44
CA GLN A 12 5.85 7.09 1.12
C GLN A 12 6.47 5.75 0.68
N GLN A 13 6.13 4.66 1.36
CA GLN A 13 6.58 3.32 0.99
C GLN A 13 6.02 2.89 -0.38
N GLY A 14 4.73 3.14 -0.62
CA GLY A 14 4.05 2.80 -1.87
C GLY A 14 4.62 3.54 -3.08
N LEU A 15 4.87 4.85 -2.93
CA LEU A 15 5.50 5.67 -3.98
C LEU A 15 6.94 5.23 -4.27
N ALA A 16 7.73 4.96 -3.22
CA ALA A 16 9.09 4.47 -3.37
C ALA A 16 9.13 3.11 -4.08
N LEU A 17 8.22 2.20 -3.73
CA LEU A 17 8.09 0.91 -4.40
C LEU A 17 7.67 1.07 -5.86
N ALA A 18 6.64 1.89 -6.13
CA ALA A 18 6.14 2.14 -7.48
C ALA A 18 7.21 2.70 -8.42
N ALA A 19 8.10 3.56 -7.91
CA ALA A 19 9.22 4.12 -8.68
C ALA A 19 10.19 3.03 -9.19
N THR A 20 10.31 1.91 -8.47
CA THR A 20 11.16 0.78 -8.87
C THR A 20 10.39 -0.34 -9.60
N ALA A 21 9.07 -0.37 -9.46
CA ALA A 21 8.17 -1.37 -10.03
C ALA A 21 7.49 -0.90 -11.33
N GLY A 22 8.16 -0.08 -12.15
CA GLY A 22 7.64 0.37 -13.45
C GLY A 22 6.43 1.30 -13.36
N GLY A 23 6.17 1.94 -12.22
CA GLY A 23 5.04 2.85 -12.02
C GLY A 23 3.73 2.18 -11.64
N GLU A 24 3.74 0.89 -11.26
CA GLU A 24 2.54 0.18 -10.80
C GLU A 24 2.09 0.64 -9.41
N LEU A 25 1.48 1.83 -9.33
CA LEU A 25 1.12 2.48 -8.08
C LEU A 25 0.09 1.69 -7.27
N GLU A 26 -0.99 1.21 -7.92
CA GLU A 26 -2.07 0.47 -7.25
C GLU A 26 -1.55 -0.82 -6.62
N ARG A 27 -0.77 -1.58 -7.41
CA ARG A 27 -0.07 -2.79 -6.94
C ARG A 27 0.84 -2.45 -5.76
N SER A 28 1.63 -1.39 -5.85
CA SER A 28 2.58 -1.00 -4.82
C SER A 28 1.87 -0.60 -3.52
N CYS A 29 0.78 0.16 -3.60
CA CYS A 29 -0.05 0.52 -2.44
C CYS A 29 -0.66 -0.72 -1.79
N TRP A 30 -1.16 -1.67 -2.60
CA TRP A 30 -1.69 -2.93 -2.09
C TRP A 30 -0.60 -3.75 -1.37
N MET A 31 0.61 -3.84 -1.95
CA MET A 31 1.73 -4.61 -1.37
C MET A 31 2.18 -4.06 -0.01
N VAL A 32 2.27 -2.73 0.16
CA VAL A 32 2.71 -2.15 1.44
C VAL A 32 1.63 -2.27 2.52
N VAL A 33 0.36 -2.21 2.15
CA VAL A 33 -0.76 -2.43 3.08
C VAL A 33 -0.84 -3.91 3.45
N HIS A 34 -0.64 -4.82 2.50
CA HIS A 34 -0.53 -6.25 2.76
C HIS A 34 0.60 -6.55 3.74
N GLU A 35 1.80 -6.03 3.48
CA GLU A 35 2.97 -6.23 4.37
C GLU A 35 2.75 -5.64 5.75
N HIS A 36 2.08 -4.48 5.86
CA HIS A 36 1.70 -3.91 7.14
C HIS A 36 0.69 -4.79 7.91
N HIS A 37 -0.33 -5.28 7.22
CA HIS A 37 -1.41 -6.07 7.82
C HIS A 37 -0.93 -7.47 8.26
N HIS A 38 -0.09 -8.11 7.45
CA HIS A 38 0.34 -9.49 7.65
C HIS A 38 1.76 -9.65 8.22
N GLY A 39 2.54 -8.57 8.28
CA GLY A 39 3.94 -8.57 8.69
C GLY A 39 4.90 -9.24 7.69
N VAL A 40 4.42 -9.59 6.49
CA VAL A 40 5.20 -10.27 5.45
C VAL A 40 4.83 -9.74 4.07
N LYS A 41 5.81 -9.66 3.16
CA LYS A 41 5.52 -9.32 1.76
C LYS A 41 4.59 -10.36 1.11
N PRO A 42 3.72 -9.94 0.18
CA PRO A 42 2.89 -10.88 -0.57
C PRO A 42 3.76 -11.74 -1.48
N THR A 43 3.43 -13.02 -1.56
CA THR A 43 3.99 -13.93 -2.56
C THR A 43 3.16 -13.88 -3.85
N GLU A 44 3.63 -14.53 -4.91
CA GLU A 44 2.79 -14.73 -6.09
C GLU A 44 1.49 -15.46 -5.71
N TYR A 45 0.36 -14.98 -6.24
CA TYR A 45 -0.98 -15.51 -5.95
C TYR A 45 -1.39 -15.47 -4.47
N ASP A 46 -0.87 -14.52 -3.69
CA ASP A 46 -1.34 -14.30 -2.32
C ASP A 46 -2.80 -13.84 -2.32
N ILE A 47 -3.68 -14.67 -1.76
CA ILE A 47 -5.14 -14.45 -1.69
C ILE A 47 -5.59 -13.84 -0.36
N ARG A 48 -4.66 -13.48 0.53
CA ARG A 48 -5.02 -12.94 1.83
C ARG A 48 -5.70 -11.58 1.67
N GLU A 49 -6.76 -11.41 2.44
CA GLU A 49 -7.45 -10.12 2.56
C GLU A 49 -6.54 -9.08 3.20
N ILE A 50 -6.78 -7.81 2.89
CA ILE A 50 -6.11 -6.68 3.52
C ILE A 50 -7.18 -5.75 4.11
N ASP A 51 -6.75 -4.82 4.95
CA ASP A 51 -7.62 -3.72 5.38
C ASP A 51 -7.94 -2.82 4.18
N GLU A 52 -9.17 -2.98 3.64
CA GLU A 52 -9.64 -2.26 2.45
C GLU A 52 -9.72 -0.75 2.68
N ASP A 53 -10.19 -0.31 3.86
CA ASP A 53 -10.30 1.11 4.19
C ASP A 53 -8.92 1.77 4.24
N LEU A 54 -7.92 1.07 4.82
CA LEU A 54 -6.54 1.54 4.82
C LEU A 54 -5.96 1.58 3.40
N TYR A 55 -6.21 0.55 2.59
CA TYR A 55 -5.77 0.51 1.20
C TYR A 55 -6.33 1.67 0.38
N LEU A 56 -7.64 1.92 0.46
CA LEU A 56 -8.27 3.00 -0.28
C LEU A 56 -7.76 4.37 0.17
N ALA A 57 -7.53 4.56 1.49
CA ALA A 57 -6.96 5.80 2.00
C ALA A 57 -5.53 6.04 1.51
N VAL A 58 -4.67 5.01 1.55
CA VAL A 58 -3.28 5.07 1.05
C VAL A 58 -3.28 5.35 -0.46
N LEU A 59 -4.09 4.62 -1.24
CA LEU A 59 -4.13 4.79 -2.68
C LEU A 59 -4.62 6.19 -3.07
N GLN A 60 -5.65 6.70 -2.40
CA GLN A 60 -6.19 8.02 -2.68
C GLN A 60 -5.18 9.12 -2.36
N ALA A 61 -4.48 9.01 -1.22
CA ALA A 61 -3.44 9.97 -0.85
C ALA A 61 -2.23 9.91 -1.80
N ALA A 62 -1.80 8.70 -2.20
CA ALA A 62 -0.70 8.54 -3.15
C ALA A 62 -1.00 9.09 -4.55
N LYS A 63 -2.26 9.02 -5.00
CA LYS A 63 -2.70 9.64 -6.28
C LYS A 63 -2.68 11.17 -6.27
N GLN A 64 -2.61 11.79 -5.09
CA GLN A 64 -2.60 13.25 -4.91
C GLN A 64 -1.21 13.82 -4.56
N ALA A 65 -0.21 12.94 -4.40
CA ALA A 65 1.15 13.29 -4.01
C ALA A 65 2.02 13.78 -5.19
#